data_AF-A0A944JI47-F1
#
_entry.id   AF-A0A944JI47-F1
#
_cell.length_a   1.000
_cell.length_b   1.000
_cell.length_c   1.000
_cell.angle_alpha   90.00
_cell.angle_beta   90.00
_cell.angle_gamma   90.00
#
_symmetry.space_group_name_H-M   'P 1'
#
loop_
_entity.id
_entity.type
_entity.pdbx_description
1 polymer ?
#
loop_
_entity_poly.entity_id
_entity_poly.type
_entity_poly.pdbx_seq_one_letter_code
_entity_poly.pdbx_strand_id
1 'polypeptide(L)'
;MHSFLPEAPLGGGLLGRVQYWFACVFVMGWTGVVCGGLFYQFGLWEYPCPLCVVQRMFMLLAAMGAAHIVHTALTRGTVTGRDYMTGWGLALVAVIGGSFTSWRQTMLHVLPGDKGYGSEVFGLHLYVWAWILFQASVVAVGVVMAFAHATADRAVPAEGEGAYRTVGLAALWFLGLVIAVNLVAVFLEEGFHWFLPDDPARYQFFYDVGILDEPPATPPPATPPVVPPAVPPVVPR
;
A
#
# COMPACT_ATOMS: atom_id res chain seq x y z
N MET A 1 43.53 -19.68 -23.47
CA MET A 1 42.22 -19.92 -24.12
C MET A 1 41.45 -18.62 -24.12
N HIS A 2 41.68 -17.79 -25.13
CA HIS A 2 40.91 -16.56 -25.36
C HIS A 2 39.65 -16.96 -26.11
N SER A 3 38.50 -16.82 -25.45
CA SER A 3 37.19 -17.10 -26.03
C SER A 3 36.88 -16.08 -27.13
N PHE A 4 37.02 -16.51 -28.40
CA PHE A 4 36.60 -15.79 -29.61
C PHE A 4 35.07 -15.85 -29.81
N LEU A 5 34.30 -15.65 -28.74
CA LEU A 5 32.88 -15.35 -28.93
C LEU A 5 32.79 -13.85 -29.22
N PRO A 6 32.23 -13.43 -30.37
CA PRO A 6 31.87 -12.03 -30.53
C PRO A 6 30.94 -11.70 -29.37
N GLU A 7 31.32 -10.71 -28.55
CA GLU A 7 30.38 -10.12 -27.61
C GLU A 7 29.20 -9.66 -28.44
N ALA A 8 28.09 -10.40 -28.34
CA ALA A 8 26.86 -10.03 -28.99
C ALA A 8 26.63 -8.56 -28.62
N PRO A 9 26.36 -7.69 -29.61
CA PRO A 9 26.14 -6.29 -29.31
C PRO A 9 25.09 -6.23 -28.20
N LEU A 10 25.40 -5.50 -27.13
CA LEU A 10 24.53 -5.16 -26.00
C LEU A 10 23.30 -4.38 -26.51
N GLY A 11 22.52 -4.99 -27.39
CA GLY A 11 21.22 -4.52 -27.82
C GLY A 11 20.32 -4.65 -26.61
N GLY A 12 19.83 -3.52 -26.10
CA GLY A 12 18.97 -3.46 -24.92
C GLY A 12 17.85 -4.48 -25.02
N GLY A 13 18.06 -5.64 -24.38
CA GLY A 13 17.28 -6.82 -24.67
C GLY A 13 15.83 -6.58 -24.28
N LEU A 14 14.92 -7.01 -25.15
CA LEU A 14 13.47 -6.84 -25.02
C LEU A 14 12.95 -7.07 -23.59
N LEU A 15 13.46 -8.09 -22.89
CA LEU A 15 13.00 -8.40 -21.54
C LEU A 15 13.42 -7.36 -20.48
N GLY A 16 14.57 -6.68 -20.66
CA GLY A 16 14.98 -5.58 -19.78
C GLY A 16 14.07 -4.35 -19.94
N ARG A 17 13.64 -4.07 -21.19
CA ARG A 17 12.65 -3.03 -21.47
C ARG A 17 11.29 -3.38 -20.86
N VAL A 18 10.86 -4.64 -20.98
CA VAL A 18 9.60 -5.14 -20.39
C VAL A 18 9.64 -5.02 -18.87
N GLN A 19 10.75 -5.41 -18.22
CA GLN A 19 10.85 -5.33 -16.76
C GLN A 19 10.85 -3.88 -16.25
N TYR A 20 11.51 -2.96 -16.96
CA TYR A 20 11.45 -1.54 -16.62
C TYR A 20 10.04 -0.97 -16.72
N TRP A 21 9.32 -1.27 -17.81
CA TRP A 21 7.93 -0.85 -17.97
C TRP A 21 7.03 -1.45 -16.90
N PHE A 22 7.25 -2.73 -16.57
CA PHE A 22 6.55 -3.38 -15.48
C PHE A 22 6.81 -2.67 -14.14
N ALA A 23 8.05 -2.30 -13.83
CA ALA A 23 8.37 -1.53 -12.62
C ALA A 23 7.65 -0.17 -12.61
N CYS A 24 7.63 0.56 -13.73
CA CYS A 24 6.89 1.83 -13.83
C CYS A 24 5.38 1.64 -13.61
N VAL A 25 4.78 0.64 -14.25
CA VAL A 25 3.36 0.30 -14.10
C VAL A 25 3.06 -0.12 -12.66
N PHE A 26 3.95 -0.88 -12.02
CA PHE A 26 3.81 -1.31 -10.64
C PHE A 26 3.81 -0.12 -9.67
N VAL A 27 4.74 0.82 -9.84
CA VAL A 27 4.78 2.08 -9.08
C VAL A 27 3.49 2.87 -9.28
N MET A 28 3.11 3.13 -10.52
CA MET A 28 1.91 3.91 -10.84
C MET A 28 0.63 3.22 -10.36
N GLY A 29 0.56 1.89 -10.46
CA GLY A 29 -0.58 1.09 -10.03
C GLY A 29 -0.82 1.20 -8.53
N TRP A 30 0.20 0.90 -7.71
CA TRP A 30 0.08 1.05 -6.25
C TRP A 30 -0.19 2.49 -5.82
N THR A 31 0.50 3.44 -6.43
CA THR A 31 0.27 4.87 -6.16
C THR A 31 -1.16 5.28 -6.50
N GLY A 32 -1.70 4.78 -7.62
CA GLY A 32 -3.10 5.00 -8.02
C GLY A 32 -4.12 4.40 -7.06
N VAL A 33 -3.85 3.20 -6.52
CA VAL A 33 -4.71 2.58 -5.49
C VAL A 33 -4.74 3.44 -4.22
N VAL A 34 -3.59 3.97 -3.78
CA VAL A 34 -3.52 4.88 -2.63
C VAL A 34 -4.28 6.17 -2.92
N CYS A 35 -4.19 6.74 -4.12
CA CYS A 35 -5.01 7.88 -4.54
C CYS A 35 -6.51 7.57 -4.46
N GLY A 36 -6.94 6.37 -4.85
CA GLY A 36 -8.31 5.91 -4.67
C GLY A 36 -8.72 5.98 -3.19
N GLY A 37 -7.92 5.44 -2.29
CA GLY A 37 -8.17 5.54 -0.85
C GLY A 37 -8.22 6.99 -0.34
N LEU A 38 -7.29 7.85 -0.77
CA LEU A 38 -7.28 9.27 -0.41
C LEU A 38 -8.53 10.00 -0.93
N PHE A 39 -9.03 9.61 -2.10
CA PHE A 39 -10.29 10.14 -2.64
C PHE A 39 -11.49 9.77 -1.78
N TYR A 40 -11.57 8.54 -1.26
CA TYR A 40 -12.61 8.17 -0.30
C TYR A 40 -12.53 8.99 1.00
N GLN A 41 -11.31 9.22 1.50
CA GLN A 41 -11.07 9.98 2.72
C GLN A 41 -11.45 11.46 2.59
N PHE A 42 -10.99 12.15 1.53
CA PHE A 42 -11.23 13.58 1.36
C PHE A 42 -12.50 13.92 0.58
N GLY A 43 -12.95 13.03 -0.31
CA GLY A 43 -14.12 13.23 -1.16
C GLY A 43 -15.42 12.78 -0.49
N LEU A 44 -15.40 11.60 0.15
CA LEU A 44 -16.58 11.01 0.78
C LEU A 44 -16.61 11.21 2.31
N TRP A 45 -15.60 11.88 2.87
CA TRP A 45 -15.48 12.14 4.31
C TRP A 45 -15.57 10.86 5.17
N GLU A 46 -15.14 9.73 4.62
CA GLU A 46 -15.01 8.47 5.34
C GLU A 46 -13.64 8.45 6.04
N TYR A 47 -13.64 8.53 7.37
CA TYR A 47 -12.40 8.45 8.15
C TYR A 47 -11.76 7.07 7.97
N PRO A 48 -10.43 6.99 7.74
CA PRO A 48 -9.74 5.73 7.58
C PRO A 48 -9.50 5.07 8.95
N CYS A 49 -9.78 3.77 9.03
CA CYS A 49 -9.41 2.97 10.19
C CYS A 49 -7.88 2.90 10.37
N PRO A 50 -7.34 2.67 11.59
CA PRO A 50 -5.89 2.57 11.80
C PRO A 50 -5.23 1.50 10.92
N LEU A 51 -5.95 0.40 10.72
CA LEU A 51 -5.49 -0.71 9.89
C LEU A 51 -5.47 -0.35 8.39
N CYS A 52 -6.39 0.53 7.96
CA CYS A 52 -6.47 1.08 6.61
C CYS A 52 -5.27 2.00 6.31
N VAL A 53 -4.84 2.79 7.29
CA VAL A 53 -3.63 3.62 7.21
C VAL A 53 -2.38 2.74 7.07
N VAL A 54 -2.26 1.70 7.90
CA VAL A 54 -1.15 0.74 7.82
C VAL A 54 -1.10 0.05 6.45
N GLN A 55 -2.26 -0.33 5.89
CA GLN A 55 -2.31 -0.89 4.53
C GLN A 55 -1.75 0.07 3.49
N ARG A 56 -2.12 1.35 3.53
CA ARG A 56 -1.57 2.37 2.61
C ARG A 56 -0.05 2.50 2.75
N MET A 57 0.48 2.47 3.98
CA MET A 57 1.93 2.48 4.21
C MET A 57 2.62 1.30 3.52
N PHE A 58 2.04 0.09 3.60
CA PHE A 58 2.58 -1.08 2.90
C PHE A 58 2.47 -0.98 1.37
N MET A 59 1.40 -0.38 0.83
CA MET A 59 1.28 -0.10 -0.61
C MET A 59 2.36 0.86 -1.09
N LEU A 60 2.62 1.93 -0.33
CA LEU A 60 3.67 2.91 -0.63
C LEU A 60 5.07 2.28 -0.49
N LEU A 61 5.31 1.45 0.53
CA LEU A 61 6.54 0.67 0.68
C LEU A 61 6.77 -0.27 -0.51
N ALA A 62 5.72 -0.95 -0.98
CA ALA A 62 5.79 -1.81 -2.16
C ALA A 62 6.14 -1.01 -3.42
N ALA A 63 5.50 0.14 -3.61
CA ALA A 63 5.82 1.07 -4.70
C ALA A 63 7.26 1.58 -4.61
N MET A 64 7.77 1.88 -3.41
CA MET A 64 9.15 2.32 -3.21
C MET A 64 10.18 1.24 -3.61
N GLY A 65 9.89 -0.04 -3.40
CA GLY A 65 10.74 -1.14 -3.87
C GLY A 65 10.92 -1.13 -5.40
N ALA A 66 9.82 -0.95 -6.15
CA ALA A 66 9.88 -0.81 -7.61
C ALA A 66 10.46 0.55 -8.05
N ALA A 67 10.22 1.62 -7.29
CA ALA A 67 10.78 2.95 -7.54
C ALA A 67 12.30 2.96 -7.43
N HIS A 68 12.89 2.16 -6.53
CA HIS A 68 14.34 1.99 -6.44
C HIS A 68 14.94 1.49 -7.77
N ILE A 69 14.27 0.55 -8.43
CA ILE A 69 14.69 0.01 -9.74
C ILE A 69 14.63 1.11 -10.80
N VAL A 70 13.50 1.84 -10.85
CA VAL A 70 13.30 2.94 -11.80
C VAL A 70 14.35 4.04 -11.58
N HIS A 71 14.61 4.41 -10.33
CA HIS A 71 15.61 5.42 -9.98
C HIS A 71 17.03 4.99 -10.38
N THR A 72 17.42 3.75 -10.08
CA THR A 72 18.73 3.21 -10.46
C THR A 72 18.90 3.18 -11.98
N ALA A 73 17.86 2.77 -12.71
CA ALA A 73 17.86 2.80 -14.17
C ALA A 73 18.05 4.20 -14.75
N LEU A 74 17.42 5.22 -14.15
CA LEU A 74 17.52 6.62 -14.60
C LEU A 74 18.88 7.24 -14.27
N THR A 75 19.47 6.89 -13.14
CA THR A 75 20.73 7.49 -12.66
C THR A 75 21.97 6.83 -13.27
N ARG A 76 21.93 5.51 -13.50
CA ARG A 76 23.09 4.71 -13.95
C ARG A 76 22.97 4.16 -15.36
N GLY A 77 21.82 4.31 -16.02
CA GLY A 77 21.55 3.78 -17.38
C GLY A 77 21.53 2.25 -17.51
N THR A 78 21.99 1.55 -16.49
CA THR A 78 22.14 0.11 -16.43
C THR A 78 21.56 -0.36 -15.10
N VAL A 79 20.82 -1.46 -15.15
CA VAL A 79 20.25 -2.09 -13.96
C VAL A 79 20.87 -3.46 -13.84
N THR A 80 21.66 -3.65 -12.79
CA THR A 80 22.29 -4.94 -12.53
C THR A 80 21.27 -5.92 -11.96
N GLY A 81 21.54 -7.22 -12.08
CA GLY A 81 20.70 -8.24 -11.43
C GLY A 81 20.54 -8.01 -9.92
N ARG A 82 21.57 -7.47 -9.25
CA ARG A 82 21.52 -7.13 -7.83
C ARG A 82 20.49 -6.05 -7.53
N ASP A 83 20.44 -4.98 -8.32
CA ASP A 83 19.51 -3.87 -8.11
C ASP A 83 18.05 -4.32 -8.29
N TYR A 84 17.80 -5.19 -9.28
CA TYR A 84 16.49 -5.82 -9.45
C TYR A 84 16.11 -6.68 -8.24
N MET A 85 17.03 -7.52 -7.75
CA MET A 85 16.77 -8.37 -6.58
C MET A 85 16.52 -7.55 -5.32
N THR A 86 17.24 -6.43 -5.12
CA THR A 86 17.01 -5.53 -4.00
C THR A 86 15.64 -4.85 -4.10
N GLY A 87 15.31 -4.25 -5.25
CA GLY A 87 14.04 -3.55 -5.43
C GLY A 87 12.82 -4.48 -5.32
N TRP A 88 12.84 -5.62 -6.01
CA TRP A 88 11.75 -6.61 -5.94
C TRP A 88 11.69 -7.31 -4.59
N GLY A 89 12.82 -7.54 -3.92
CA GLY A 89 12.85 -8.08 -2.56
C GLY A 89 12.20 -7.14 -1.55
N LEU A 90 12.51 -5.84 -1.61
CA LEU A 90 11.86 -4.81 -0.78
C LEU A 90 10.36 -4.74 -1.07
N ALA A 91 9.98 -4.76 -2.34
CA ALA A 91 8.57 -4.78 -2.73
C ALA A 91 7.85 -6.03 -2.18
N LEU A 92 8.48 -7.20 -2.27
CA LEU A 92 7.93 -8.47 -1.78
C LEU A 92 7.65 -8.44 -0.27
N VAL A 93 8.62 -7.96 0.53
CA VAL A 93 8.44 -7.84 1.99
C VAL A 93 7.27 -6.91 2.31
N ALA A 94 7.17 -5.78 1.60
CA ALA A 94 6.09 -4.83 1.80
C ALA A 94 4.71 -5.41 1.44
N VAL A 95 4.58 -6.11 0.31
CA VAL A 95 3.29 -6.71 -0.09
C VAL A 95 2.87 -7.87 0.81
N ILE A 96 3.82 -8.62 1.38
CA ILE A 96 3.51 -9.67 2.37
C ILE A 96 2.99 -9.03 3.66
N GLY A 97 3.66 -7.97 4.15
CA GLY A 97 3.19 -7.22 5.31
C GLY A 97 1.79 -6.62 5.10
N GLY A 98 1.58 -5.98 3.95
CA GLY A 98 0.27 -5.46 3.54
C GLY A 98 -0.80 -6.54 3.43
N SER A 99 -0.48 -7.69 2.83
CA SER A 99 -1.37 -8.84 2.74
C SER A 99 -1.85 -9.30 4.12
N PHE A 100 -0.93 -9.45 5.08
CA PHE A 100 -1.29 -9.85 6.44
C PHE A 100 -2.25 -8.86 7.12
N THR A 101 -2.03 -7.56 6.95
CA THR A 101 -2.93 -6.55 7.49
C THR A 101 -4.32 -6.61 6.84
N SER A 102 -4.40 -6.63 5.51
CA SER A 102 -5.68 -6.74 4.79
C SER A 102 -6.45 -8.03 5.09
N TRP A 103 -5.74 -9.13 5.26
CA TRP A 103 -6.30 -10.41 5.72
C TRP A 103 -6.92 -10.29 7.11
N ARG A 104 -6.20 -9.68 8.07
CA ARG A 104 -6.72 -9.45 9.43
C ARG A 104 -8.01 -8.62 9.39
N GLN A 105 -8.05 -7.56 8.60
CA GLN A 105 -9.27 -6.74 8.47
C GLN A 105 -10.43 -7.55 7.87
N THR A 106 -10.14 -8.36 6.86
CA THR A 106 -11.14 -9.24 6.25
C THR A 106 -11.70 -10.25 7.26
N MET A 107 -10.84 -10.82 8.10
CA MET A 107 -11.26 -11.76 9.15
C MET A 107 -12.08 -11.10 10.25
N LEU A 108 -11.82 -9.83 10.59
CA LEU A 108 -12.58 -9.12 11.62
C LEU A 108 -14.04 -8.86 11.20
N HIS A 109 -14.29 -8.70 9.90
CA HIS A 109 -15.63 -8.43 9.34
C HIS A 109 -16.23 -9.62 8.59
N VAL A 110 -15.81 -10.85 8.92
CA VAL A 110 -16.36 -12.08 8.31
C VAL A 110 -17.66 -12.56 8.98
N LEU A 111 -18.03 -11.98 10.12
CA LEU A 111 -19.14 -12.45 10.94
C LEU A 111 -20.50 -12.05 10.34
N PRO A 112 -21.49 -12.97 10.25
CA PRO A 112 -22.77 -12.67 9.64
C PRO A 112 -23.55 -11.61 10.42
N GLY A 113 -23.97 -10.54 9.73
CA GLY A 113 -24.72 -9.41 10.29
C GLY A 113 -23.89 -8.13 10.44
N ASP A 114 -22.59 -8.18 10.18
CA ASP A 114 -21.72 -7.01 10.21
C ASP A 114 -21.78 -6.26 8.86
N LYS A 115 -21.92 -4.93 8.90
CA LYS A 115 -22.05 -4.10 7.68
C LYS A 115 -20.70 -3.83 6.98
N GLY A 116 -19.60 -4.30 7.57
CA GLY A 116 -18.24 -4.03 7.13
C GLY A 116 -17.84 -2.56 7.31
N TYR A 117 -16.54 -2.29 7.24
CA TYR A 117 -16.00 -0.94 7.37
C TYR A 117 -15.70 -0.33 6.00
N GLY A 118 -16.23 0.87 5.77
CA GLY A 118 -16.02 1.66 4.55
C GLY A 118 -16.89 1.25 3.37
N SER A 119 -16.94 2.13 2.38
CA SER A 119 -17.71 1.96 1.14
C SER A 119 -17.32 0.72 0.33
N GLU A 120 -18.32 0.17 -0.37
CA GLU A 120 -18.18 -0.98 -1.26
C GLU A 120 -17.96 -0.53 -2.70
N VAL A 121 -17.01 -1.17 -3.38
CA VAL A 121 -16.76 -0.97 -4.81
C VAL A 121 -17.03 -2.28 -5.53
N PHE A 122 -18.00 -2.27 -6.44
CA PHE A 122 -18.50 -3.48 -7.12
C PHE A 122 -19.02 -4.57 -6.15
N GLY A 123 -19.55 -4.18 -5.00
CA GLY A 123 -20.10 -5.10 -3.98
C GLY A 123 -19.05 -5.80 -3.11
N LEU A 124 -17.79 -5.33 -3.14
CA LEU A 124 -16.72 -5.76 -2.24
C LEU A 124 -16.14 -4.55 -1.51
N HIS A 125 -15.91 -4.68 -0.21
CA HIS A 125 -15.23 -3.63 0.57
C HIS A 125 -13.79 -3.42 0.10
N LEU A 126 -13.29 -2.19 0.27
CA LEU A 126 -11.95 -1.79 -0.16
C LEU A 126 -10.83 -2.67 0.42
N TYR A 127 -10.99 -3.21 1.64
CA TYR A 127 -9.99 -4.09 2.25
C TYR A 127 -9.90 -5.47 1.60
N VAL A 128 -10.99 -5.97 1.01
CA VAL A 128 -10.98 -7.24 0.24
C VAL A 128 -10.26 -7.04 -1.08
N TRP A 129 -10.51 -5.91 -1.75
CA TRP A 129 -9.75 -5.52 -2.93
C TRP A 129 -8.27 -5.35 -2.64
N ALA A 130 -7.92 -4.69 -1.53
CA ALA A 130 -6.53 -4.57 -1.09
C ALA A 130 -5.88 -5.94 -0.93
N TRP A 131 -6.57 -6.91 -0.29
CA TRP A 131 -6.05 -8.26 -0.13
C TRP A 131 -5.81 -8.97 -1.48
N ILE A 132 -6.76 -8.88 -2.41
CA ILE A 132 -6.62 -9.44 -3.77
C ILE A 132 -5.41 -8.82 -4.49
N LEU A 133 -5.25 -7.49 -4.44
CA LEU A 133 -4.15 -6.79 -5.09
C LEU A 133 -2.79 -7.11 -4.47
N PHE A 134 -2.72 -7.25 -3.14
CA PHE A 134 -1.50 -7.72 -2.47
C PHE A 134 -1.14 -9.13 -2.92
N GLN A 135 -2.11 -10.05 -2.95
CA GLN A 135 -1.85 -11.43 -3.35
C GLN A 135 -1.44 -11.55 -4.83
N ALA A 136 -2.10 -10.80 -5.71
CA ALA A 136 -1.73 -10.70 -7.13
C ALA A 136 -0.30 -10.14 -7.29
N SER A 137 0.06 -9.14 -6.49
CA SER A 137 1.40 -8.54 -6.50
C SER A 137 2.47 -9.51 -6.00
N VAL A 138 2.19 -10.32 -4.96
CA VAL A 138 3.11 -11.39 -4.53
C VAL A 138 3.42 -12.34 -5.68
N VAL A 139 2.39 -12.78 -6.42
CA VAL A 139 2.57 -13.67 -7.58
C VAL A 139 3.36 -12.96 -8.69
N ALA A 140 3.00 -11.72 -9.01
CA ALA A 140 3.66 -10.96 -10.07
C ALA A 140 5.15 -10.71 -9.76
N VAL A 141 5.48 -10.31 -8.52
CA VAL A 141 6.85 -10.13 -8.07
C VAL A 141 7.60 -11.47 -8.05
N GLY A 142 6.96 -12.56 -7.61
CA GLY A 142 7.54 -13.89 -7.65
C GLY A 142 7.90 -14.35 -9.07
N VAL A 143 7.02 -14.12 -10.04
CA VAL A 143 7.28 -14.39 -11.46
C VAL A 143 8.46 -13.55 -11.95
N VAL A 144 8.48 -12.25 -11.67
CA VAL A 144 9.58 -11.36 -12.10
C VAL A 144 10.92 -11.77 -11.49
N MET A 145 10.92 -12.19 -10.22
CA MET A 145 12.13 -12.71 -9.56
C MET A 145 12.58 -14.05 -10.17
N ALA A 146 11.66 -14.93 -10.55
CA ALA A 146 12.01 -16.20 -11.22
C ALA A 146 12.72 -15.94 -12.57
N PHE A 147 12.32 -14.91 -13.29
CA PHE A 147 12.92 -14.50 -14.56
C PHE A 147 14.06 -13.46 -14.41
N ALA A 148 14.47 -13.12 -13.19
CA ALA A 148 15.48 -12.09 -12.95
C ALA A 148 16.83 -12.38 -13.62
N HIS A 149 17.23 -13.65 -13.71
CA HIS A 149 18.45 -14.06 -14.40
C HIS A 149 18.39 -13.80 -15.92
N ALA A 150 17.19 -13.85 -16.52
CA ALA A 150 16.99 -13.61 -17.95
C ALA A 150 16.85 -12.12 -18.28
N THR A 151 16.68 -11.26 -17.27
CA THR A 151 16.48 -9.82 -17.43
C THR A 151 17.63 -8.98 -16.86
N ALA A 152 18.48 -9.57 -16.01
CA ALA A 152 19.68 -8.95 -15.46
C ALA A 152 20.70 -8.55 -16.55
N ASP A 153 21.46 -7.48 -16.27
CA ASP A 153 22.63 -7.03 -17.03
C ASP A 153 22.35 -6.58 -18.46
N ARG A 154 21.18 -5.96 -18.67
CA ARG A 154 20.84 -5.31 -19.94
C ARG A 154 20.81 -3.80 -19.80
N ALA A 155 21.43 -3.13 -20.76
CA ALA A 155 21.32 -1.69 -20.90
C ALA A 155 19.83 -1.31 -21.07
N VAL A 156 19.35 -0.45 -20.16
CA VAL A 156 18.03 0.18 -20.31
C VAL A 156 18.27 1.50 -21.04
N PRO A 157 17.58 1.79 -22.15
CA PRO A 157 17.75 3.06 -22.87
C PRO A 157 17.11 4.24 -22.11
N ALA A 158 17.52 4.45 -20.86
CA ALA A 158 17.05 5.48 -19.95
C ALA A 158 18.00 6.70 -19.87
N GLU A 159 19.21 6.60 -20.43
CA GLU A 159 20.20 7.71 -20.44
C GLU A 159 19.88 8.83 -21.43
N GLY A 160 18.95 8.62 -22.38
CA GLY A 160 18.56 9.59 -23.40
C GLY A 160 17.27 10.37 -23.11
N GLU A 161 17.04 11.45 -23.86
CA GLU A 161 15.73 12.09 -23.95
C GLU A 161 14.74 11.13 -24.64
N GLY A 162 13.79 10.58 -23.88
CA GLY A 162 12.85 9.61 -24.41
C GLY A 162 11.76 9.22 -23.42
N ALA A 163 10.75 8.50 -23.92
CA ALA A 163 9.57 8.08 -23.18
C ALA A 163 9.91 7.32 -21.88
N TYR A 164 11.03 6.58 -21.86
CA TYR A 164 11.53 5.87 -20.68
C TYR A 164 11.83 6.83 -19.52
N ARG A 165 12.61 7.88 -19.79
CA ARG A 165 12.98 8.87 -18.78
C ARG A 165 11.78 9.68 -18.30
N THR A 166 10.92 10.11 -19.22
CA THR A 166 9.73 10.90 -18.86
C THR A 166 8.75 10.11 -18.01
N VAL A 167 8.48 8.85 -18.37
CA VAL A 167 7.56 7.99 -17.59
C VAL A 167 8.18 7.61 -16.25
N GLY A 168 9.48 7.26 -16.21
CA GLY A 168 10.16 6.96 -14.96
C GLY A 168 10.14 8.13 -13.99
N LEU A 169 10.47 9.33 -14.47
CA LEU A 169 10.40 10.55 -13.64
C LEU A 169 8.98 10.88 -13.22
N ALA A 170 8.00 10.76 -14.11
CA ALA A 170 6.59 10.98 -13.79
C ALA A 170 6.11 10.01 -12.69
N ALA A 171 6.47 8.72 -12.79
CA ALA A 171 6.13 7.72 -11.77
C ALA A 171 6.78 8.03 -10.42
N LEU A 172 8.05 8.46 -10.40
CA LEU A 172 8.75 8.83 -9.16
C LEU A 172 8.16 10.10 -8.53
N TRP A 173 7.86 11.13 -9.33
CA TRP A 173 7.21 12.35 -8.84
C TRP A 173 5.81 12.08 -8.34
N PHE A 174 5.03 11.25 -9.04
CA PHE A 174 3.70 10.85 -8.63
C PHE A 174 3.74 10.11 -7.29
N LEU A 175 4.63 9.13 -7.14
CA LEU A 175 4.84 8.44 -5.88
C LEU A 175 5.24 9.40 -4.76
N GLY A 176 6.21 10.28 -5.01
CA GLY A 176 6.68 11.26 -4.01
C GLY A 176 5.57 12.21 -3.56
N LEU A 177 4.74 12.70 -4.48
CA LEU A 177 3.60 13.54 -4.18
C LEU A 177 2.58 12.82 -3.29
N VAL A 178 2.22 11.57 -3.63
CA VAL A 178 1.24 10.80 -2.88
C VAL A 178 1.75 10.40 -1.51
N ILE A 179 3.04 10.09 -1.38
CA ILE A 179 3.69 9.89 -0.06
C ILE A 179 3.55 11.16 0.78
N ALA A 180 3.86 12.33 0.22
CA ALA A 180 3.77 13.60 0.95
C ALA A 180 2.32 13.88 1.40
N VAL A 181 1.35 13.71 0.52
CA VAL A 181 -0.07 13.88 0.85
C VAL A 181 -0.51 12.88 1.91
N ASN A 182 -0.13 11.61 1.80
CA ASN A 182 -0.48 10.59 2.78
C ASN A 182 0.15 10.87 4.15
N LEU A 183 1.40 11.33 4.19
CA LEU A 183 2.09 11.71 5.43
C LEU A 183 1.39 12.89 6.11
N VAL A 184 1.01 13.92 5.35
CA VAL A 184 0.25 15.05 5.88
C VAL A 184 -1.11 14.59 6.40
N ALA A 185 -1.83 13.74 5.64
CA ALA A 185 -3.13 13.22 6.05
C ALA A 185 -3.05 12.45 7.38
N VAL A 186 -2.10 11.52 7.49
CA VAL A 186 -1.88 10.72 8.71
C VAL A 186 -1.46 11.63 9.87
N PHE A 187 -0.59 12.61 9.64
CA PHE A 187 -0.19 13.56 10.68
C PHE A 187 -1.37 14.39 11.20
N LEU A 188 -2.27 14.83 10.31
CA LEU A 188 -3.47 15.56 10.72
C LEU A 188 -4.47 14.67 11.48
N GLU A 189 -4.51 13.37 11.18
CA GLU A 189 -5.37 12.39 11.86
C GLU A 189 -4.84 12.02 13.25
N GLU A 190 -3.55 11.72 13.37
CA GLU A 190 -2.88 11.36 14.63
C GLU A 190 -2.68 12.56 15.56
N GLY A 191 -2.47 13.77 15.00
CA GLY A 191 -2.10 14.94 15.79
C GLY A 191 -0.76 14.71 16.52
N PHE A 192 -0.73 14.96 17.83
CA PHE A 192 0.44 14.68 18.68
C PHE A 192 0.34 13.35 19.44
N HIS A 193 -0.63 12.50 19.11
CA HIS A 193 -0.82 11.21 19.76
C HIS A 193 0.07 10.12 19.14
N TRP A 194 0.45 9.14 19.98
CA TRP A 194 1.31 8.02 19.58
C TRP A 194 0.53 6.86 18.94
N PHE A 195 -0.79 6.84 19.07
CA PHE A 195 -1.69 5.81 18.56
C PHE A 195 -2.99 6.41 18.05
N LEU A 196 -3.38 6.02 16.83
CA LEU A 196 -4.69 6.35 16.29
C LEU A 196 -5.78 5.63 17.08
N PRO A 197 -6.84 6.33 17.54
CA PRO A 197 -8.02 5.69 18.11
C PRO A 197 -8.63 4.68 17.14
N ASP A 198 -9.16 3.57 17.65
CA ASP A 198 -9.72 2.48 16.83
C ASP A 198 -10.91 2.94 15.96
N ASP A 199 -11.65 3.98 16.40
CA ASP A 199 -12.73 4.65 15.67
C ASP A 199 -12.45 6.16 15.52
N PRO A 200 -11.69 6.59 14.49
CA PRO A 200 -11.45 8.00 14.26
C PRO A 200 -12.72 8.67 13.70
N ALA A 201 -13.27 9.63 14.46
CA ALA A 201 -14.39 10.46 14.02
C ALA A 201 -13.99 11.89 13.66
N ARG A 202 -12.70 12.24 13.82
CA ARG A 202 -12.18 13.61 13.72
C ARG A 202 -10.66 13.65 13.47
N TYR A 203 -10.19 14.76 12.89
CA TYR A 203 -8.76 15.09 12.77
C TYR A 203 -8.23 15.67 14.09
N GLN A 204 -7.51 14.88 14.89
CA GLN A 204 -7.09 15.26 16.25
C GLN A 204 -6.19 16.50 16.27
N PHE A 205 -5.37 16.72 15.23
CA PHE A 205 -4.45 17.86 15.16
C PHE A 205 -5.14 19.22 15.37
N PHE A 206 -6.33 19.44 14.79
CA PHE A 206 -7.02 20.73 14.92
C PHE A 206 -7.62 20.97 16.32
N TYR A 207 -7.87 19.90 17.07
CA TYR A 207 -8.32 19.97 18.46
C TYR A 207 -7.12 20.11 19.40
N ASP A 208 -6.01 19.40 19.16
CA ASP A 208 -4.77 19.50 19.94
C ASP A 208 -4.16 20.92 19.88
N VAL A 209 -4.27 21.58 18.72
CA VAL A 209 -3.78 22.95 18.52
C VAL A 209 -4.79 24.01 18.99
N GLY A 210 -5.98 23.61 19.45
CA GLY A 210 -7.00 24.51 20.00
C GLY A 210 -7.66 25.42 18.96
N ILE A 211 -7.66 25.03 17.67
CA ILE A 211 -8.34 25.76 16.59
C ILE A 211 -9.85 25.46 16.59
N LEU A 212 -10.24 24.28 17.08
CA LEU A 212 -11.63 23.86 17.24
C LEU A 212 -11.86 23.43 18.70
N ASP A 213 -12.91 23.96 19.33
CA ASP A 213 -13.27 23.60 20.71
C ASP A 213 -13.76 22.14 20.80
N GLU A 214 -13.38 21.44 21.87
CA GLU A 214 -14.01 20.17 22.22
C GLU A 214 -15.51 20.40 22.51
N PRO A 215 -16.44 19.68 21.86
CA PRO A 215 -17.79 19.59 22.40
C PRO A 215 -17.73 18.91 23.78
N PRO A 216 -18.58 19.33 24.74
CA PRO A 216 -18.53 18.80 26.10
C PRO A 216 -18.60 17.28 26.09
N ALA A 217 -17.72 16.63 26.85
CA ALA A 217 -17.64 15.19 26.98
C ALA A 217 -19.04 14.60 27.15
N THR A 218 -19.45 13.74 26.21
CA THR A 218 -20.66 12.94 26.38
C THR A 218 -20.47 12.08 27.63
N PRO A 219 -21.43 12.09 28.58
CA PRO A 219 -21.32 11.27 29.78
C PRO A 219 -21.14 9.80 29.37
N PRO A 220 -20.39 9.01 30.16
CA PRO A 220 -20.16 7.60 29.87
C PRO A 220 -21.49 6.89 29.65
N PRO A 221 -21.58 5.94 28.70
CA PRO A 221 -22.79 5.17 28.48
C PRO A 221 -23.22 4.56 29.81
N ALA A 222 -24.49 4.74 30.17
CA ALA A 222 -25.06 4.17 31.37
C ALA A 222 -24.77 2.66 31.40
N THR A 223 -24.20 2.18 32.49
CA THR A 223 -23.96 0.75 32.72
C THR A 223 -25.25 -0.02 32.39
N PRO A 224 -25.20 -1.06 31.54
CA PRO A 224 -26.38 -1.86 31.25
C PRO A 224 -26.92 -2.43 32.57
N PRO A 225 -28.25 -2.51 32.75
CA PRO A 225 -28.84 -3.04 33.97
C PRO A 225 -28.30 -4.46 34.21
N VAL A 226 -27.79 -4.70 35.41
CA VAL A 226 -27.40 -6.03 35.89
C VAL A 226 -28.64 -6.91 35.83
N VAL A 227 -28.73 -7.76 34.80
CA VAL A 227 -29.77 -8.77 34.71
C VAL A 227 -29.51 -9.79 35.83
N PRO A 228 -30.41 -9.94 36.82
CA PRO A 228 -30.21 -10.94 37.87
C PRO A 228 -30.20 -12.34 37.25
N PRO A 229 -29.39 -13.28 37.78
CA PRO A 229 -29.33 -14.63 37.26
C PRO A 229 -30.71 -15.28 37.29
N ALA A 230 -31.08 -15.94 36.19
CA ALA A 230 -32.34 -16.66 36.07
C ALA A 230 -32.48 -17.70 37.21
N VAL A 231 -33.56 -17.59 37.98
CA VAL A 231 -33.92 -18.56 39.01
C VAL A 231 -34.25 -19.90 38.32
N PRO A 232 -33.59 -21.02 38.66
CA PRO A 232 -33.91 -22.31 38.06
C PRO A 232 -35.33 -22.74 38.45
N PRO A 233 -36.07 -23.40 37.55
CA PRO A 233 -37.44 -23.85 37.83
C PRO A 233 -37.45 -24.87 38.99
N VAL A 234 -38.28 -24.59 40.00
CA VAL A 234 -38.59 -25.52 41.08
C VAL A 234 -39.38 -26.68 40.50
N VAL A 235 -38.78 -27.87 40.51
CA VAL A 235 -39.45 -29.13 40.15
C VAL A 235 -40.31 -29.57 41.35
N PRO A 236 -41.66 -29.62 41.23
CA PRO A 236 -42.48 -30.21 42.28
C PRO A 236 -42.26 -31.74 42.33
N ARG A 237 -42.07 -32.26 43.55
CA ARG A 237 -42.00 -33.70 43.84
C ARG A 237 -43.38 -34.35 43.81
#